data_AF-A0A809S8E7-F1
#
_entry.id   AF-A0A809S8E7-F1
#
_cell.length_a   1.000
_cell.length_b   1.000
_cell.length_c   1.000
_cell.angle_alpha   90.00
_cell.angle_beta   90.00
_cell.angle_gamma   90.00
#
_symmetry.space_group_name_H-M   'P 1'
#
loop_
_entity.id
_entity.type
_entity.pdbx_description
1 polymer ?
#
loop_
_entity_poly.entity_id
_entity_poly.type
_entity_poly.pdbx_seq_one_letter_code
_entity_poly.pdbx_strand_id
1 'polypeptide(L)'
;MTWIKDPEFVRAYTKGMDSGHKMGRPKGSQKDIHIEWRVHMILWAAQHAMQLEGDFVECGVNTGILSLAVCDYLNFEKLADRKFWLFDTFRGIPEDQMAASERAHAIGANETSYEECYELAVRNFAPYPNAKLVRGKVPESFANVDIQRVAYLSIDMNIAKPEVDAMEFFWDKLVKGAPVVFDDYGWAHSGEQHDALNAFARSRGVKIATLPTGQGLLIKP
;
A
#
# COMPACT_ATOMS: atom_id res chain seq x y z
N MET A 1 -25.62 -12.50 -3.99
CA MET A 1 -24.86 -12.42 -2.72
C MET A 1 -24.08 -11.11 -2.76
N THR A 2 -23.97 -10.39 -1.65
CA THR A 2 -23.19 -9.14 -1.55
C THR A 2 -21.71 -9.48 -1.42
N TRP A 3 -20.81 -8.74 -2.09
CA TRP A 3 -19.35 -8.98 -2.06
C TRP A 3 -18.77 -9.08 -0.64
N ILE A 4 -19.33 -8.34 0.34
CA ILE A 4 -18.86 -8.36 1.73
C ILE A 4 -19.09 -9.71 2.45
N LYS A 5 -19.96 -10.56 1.90
CA LYS A 5 -20.23 -11.92 2.39
C LYS A 5 -19.63 -13.00 1.49
N ASP A 6 -18.91 -12.59 0.45
CA ASP A 6 -18.21 -13.52 -0.42
C ASP A 6 -17.14 -14.27 0.39
N PRO A 7 -17.12 -15.62 0.37
CA PRO A 7 -16.17 -16.39 1.17
C PRO A 7 -14.69 -16.09 0.85
N GLU A 8 -14.37 -15.76 -0.39
CA GLU A 8 -12.99 -15.42 -0.79
C GLU A 8 -12.61 -14.04 -0.25
N PHE A 9 -13.53 -13.06 -0.35
CA PHE A 9 -13.32 -11.74 0.25
C PHE A 9 -13.15 -11.85 1.78
N VAL A 10 -14.05 -12.57 2.46
CA VAL A 10 -13.99 -12.71 3.92
C VAL A 10 -12.68 -13.36 4.36
N ARG A 11 -12.21 -14.39 3.64
CA ARG A 11 -10.94 -15.05 3.93
C ARG A 11 -9.75 -14.10 3.77
N ALA A 12 -9.68 -13.38 2.65
CA ALA A 12 -8.62 -12.42 2.36
C ALA A 12 -8.60 -11.25 3.36
N TYR A 13 -9.78 -10.69 3.66
CA TYR A 13 -9.93 -9.63 4.66
C TYR A 13 -9.45 -10.07 6.04
N THR A 14 -9.90 -11.25 6.50
CA THR A 14 -9.47 -11.83 7.78
C THR A 14 -7.96 -12.02 7.82
N LYS A 15 -7.35 -12.53 6.74
CA LYS A 15 -5.91 -12.68 6.63
C LYS A 15 -5.16 -11.36 6.85
N GLY A 16 -5.65 -10.27 6.28
CA GLY A 16 -5.09 -8.93 6.48
C GLY A 16 -5.27 -8.40 7.91
N MET A 17 -6.47 -8.55 8.48
CA MET A 17 -6.79 -8.13 9.86
C MET A 17 -5.98 -8.89 10.92
N ASP A 18 -5.61 -10.13 10.63
CA ASP A 18 -4.80 -11.01 11.47
C ASP A 18 -3.28 -10.82 11.31
N SER A 19 -2.85 -9.79 10.56
CA SER A 19 -1.43 -9.46 10.37
C SER A 19 -0.69 -9.07 11.67
N GLY A 20 -1.41 -8.88 12.78
CA GLY A 20 -0.85 -8.40 14.04
C GLY A 20 -0.69 -6.87 14.10
N HIS A 21 -1.33 -6.13 13.19
CA HIS A 21 -1.32 -4.67 13.21
C HIS A 21 -1.91 -4.09 14.49
N LYS A 22 -1.42 -2.90 14.85
CA LYS A 22 -1.91 -2.10 15.98
C LYS A 22 -2.72 -0.87 15.55
N MET A 23 -2.75 -0.58 14.26
CA MET A 23 -3.44 0.58 13.69
C MET A 23 -4.94 0.54 13.97
N GLY A 24 -5.51 1.69 14.32
CA GLY A 24 -6.96 1.88 14.50
C GLY A 24 -7.57 1.15 15.70
N ARG A 25 -6.74 0.61 16.62
CA ARG A 25 -7.18 -0.23 17.74
C ARG A 25 -6.69 0.34 19.09
N PRO A 26 -7.46 0.18 20.19
CA PRO A 26 -6.91 0.37 21.53
C PRO A 26 -5.74 -0.58 21.78
N LYS A 27 -4.74 -0.15 22.57
CA LYS A 27 -3.55 -0.97 22.88
C LYS A 27 -3.97 -2.35 23.44
N GLY A 28 -3.49 -3.41 22.79
CA GLY A 28 -3.79 -4.81 23.15
C GLY A 28 -5.11 -5.36 22.59
N SER A 29 -5.86 -4.57 21.83
CA SER A 29 -7.09 -5.03 21.18
C SER A 29 -6.81 -5.75 19.86
N GLN A 30 -7.63 -6.76 19.56
CA GLN A 30 -7.69 -7.46 18.26
C GLN A 30 -9.02 -7.18 17.53
N LYS A 31 -9.76 -6.14 17.94
CA LYS A 31 -11.04 -5.79 17.32
C LYS A 31 -10.84 -5.37 15.88
N ASP A 32 -11.75 -5.81 15.02
CA ASP A 32 -11.83 -5.35 13.64
C ASP A 32 -11.90 -3.82 13.56
N ILE A 33 -11.19 -3.24 12.59
CA ILE A 33 -11.19 -1.80 12.30
C ILE A 33 -12.18 -1.41 11.20
N HIS A 34 -12.88 -2.39 10.62
CA HIS A 34 -13.96 -2.21 9.65
C HIS A 34 -13.55 -1.38 8.43
N ILE A 35 -12.50 -1.84 7.76
CA ILE A 35 -11.98 -1.24 6.52
C ILE A 35 -12.34 -2.07 5.27
N GLU A 36 -13.45 -2.80 5.31
CA GLU A 36 -13.84 -3.78 4.28
C GLU A 36 -13.89 -3.14 2.89
N TRP A 37 -14.40 -1.91 2.78
CA TRP A 37 -14.42 -1.19 1.49
C TRP A 37 -13.03 -0.81 0.98
N ARG A 38 -12.09 -0.42 1.85
CA ARG A 38 -10.71 -0.11 1.45
C ARG A 38 -10.03 -1.37 0.91
N VAL A 39 -10.18 -2.48 1.62
CA VAL A 39 -9.66 -3.78 1.19
C VAL A 39 -10.33 -4.21 -0.11
N HIS A 40 -11.64 -4.02 -0.27
CA HIS A 40 -12.34 -4.34 -1.51
C HIS A 40 -11.77 -3.60 -2.72
N MET A 41 -11.48 -2.30 -2.60
CA MET A 41 -10.87 -1.53 -3.70
C MET A 41 -9.46 -2.01 -4.04
N ILE A 42 -8.68 -2.40 -3.03
CA ILE A 42 -7.34 -2.98 -3.20
C ILE A 42 -7.42 -4.31 -3.93
N LEU A 43 -8.31 -5.21 -3.50
CA LEU A 43 -8.50 -6.51 -4.17
C LEU A 43 -9.02 -6.35 -5.59
N TRP A 44 -9.94 -5.41 -5.82
CA TRP A 44 -10.43 -5.07 -7.15
C TRP A 44 -9.28 -4.61 -8.07
N ALA A 45 -8.45 -3.68 -7.60
CA ALA A 45 -7.32 -3.17 -8.37
C ALA A 45 -6.29 -4.27 -8.68
N ALA A 46 -5.92 -5.05 -7.67
CA ALA A 46 -4.99 -6.17 -7.81
C ALA A 46 -5.54 -7.25 -8.77
N GLN A 47 -6.82 -7.60 -8.67
CA GLN A 47 -7.48 -8.54 -9.57
C GLN A 47 -7.51 -8.05 -11.02
N HIS A 48 -7.71 -6.74 -11.24
CA HIS A 48 -7.62 -6.15 -12.57
C HIS A 48 -6.18 -6.21 -13.11
N ALA A 49 -5.19 -5.94 -12.27
CA ALA A 49 -3.77 -6.00 -12.65
C ALA A 49 -3.29 -7.41 -13.04
N MET A 50 -4.02 -8.48 -12.66
CA MET A 50 -3.75 -9.84 -13.13
C MET A 50 -3.92 -10.01 -14.64
N GLN A 51 -4.61 -9.09 -15.32
CA GLN A 51 -4.73 -9.09 -16.78
C GLN A 51 -3.53 -8.43 -17.49
N LEU A 52 -2.58 -7.89 -16.71
CA LEU A 52 -1.44 -7.12 -17.21
C LEU A 52 -0.14 -7.84 -16.82
N GLU A 53 0.88 -7.73 -17.67
CA GLU A 53 2.21 -8.23 -17.34
C GLU A 53 2.97 -7.23 -16.45
N GLY A 54 3.58 -7.71 -15.36
CA GLY A 54 4.40 -6.89 -14.47
C GLY A 54 4.25 -7.29 -13.00
N ASP A 55 5.20 -6.84 -12.19
CA ASP A 55 5.21 -7.06 -10.75
C ASP A 55 4.14 -6.24 -10.04
N PHE A 56 3.83 -6.65 -8.82
CA PHE A 56 3.03 -5.88 -7.87
C PHE A 56 3.97 -5.12 -6.93
N VAL A 57 3.56 -3.93 -6.51
CA VAL A 57 4.33 -3.10 -5.60
C VAL A 57 3.42 -2.48 -4.55
N GLU A 58 3.84 -2.51 -3.28
CA GLU A 58 3.28 -1.71 -2.19
C GLU A 58 4.40 -0.92 -1.53
N CYS A 59 4.20 0.39 -1.36
CA CYS A 59 5.09 1.27 -0.62
C CYS A 59 4.35 1.77 0.62
N GLY A 60 4.86 1.39 1.80
CA GLY A 60 4.13 1.48 3.07
C GLY A 60 3.30 0.23 3.32
N VAL A 61 3.89 -0.74 4.01
CA VAL A 61 3.39 -2.11 4.19
C VAL A 61 2.99 -2.39 5.63
N ASN A 62 3.77 -1.86 6.59
CA ASN A 62 3.68 -2.21 8.00
C ASN A 62 3.66 -3.75 8.20
N THR A 63 2.66 -4.30 8.90
CA THR A 63 2.49 -5.74 9.08
C THR A 63 1.89 -6.45 7.87
N GLY A 64 1.46 -5.70 6.85
CA GLY A 64 1.01 -6.20 5.55
C GLY A 64 -0.50 -6.38 5.40
N ILE A 65 -1.36 -5.59 6.05
CA ILE A 65 -2.83 -5.77 5.99
C ILE A 65 -3.32 -5.93 4.53
N LEU A 66 -3.01 -4.95 3.68
CA LEU A 66 -3.50 -4.89 2.30
C LEU A 66 -2.82 -5.95 1.43
N SER A 67 -1.49 -5.99 1.46
CA SER A 67 -0.69 -6.99 0.74
C SER A 67 -1.04 -8.44 1.09
N LEU A 68 -1.28 -8.78 2.36
CA LEU A 68 -1.68 -10.13 2.76
C LEU A 68 -3.07 -10.51 2.24
N ALA A 69 -4.00 -9.56 2.25
CA ALA A 69 -5.31 -9.76 1.65
C ALA A 69 -5.18 -10.03 0.15
N VAL A 70 -4.37 -9.25 -0.57
CA VAL A 70 -4.06 -9.48 -2.00
C VAL A 70 -3.42 -10.84 -2.21
N CYS A 71 -2.42 -11.19 -1.39
CA CYS A 71 -1.72 -12.45 -1.49
C CYS A 71 -2.66 -13.66 -1.34
N ASP A 72 -3.55 -13.63 -0.35
CA ASP A 72 -4.55 -14.69 -0.12
C ASP A 72 -5.63 -14.73 -1.19
N TYR A 73 -6.18 -13.57 -1.58
CA TYR A 73 -7.26 -13.49 -2.56
C TYR A 73 -6.84 -14.04 -3.92
N LEU A 74 -5.62 -13.73 -4.36
CA LEU A 74 -5.10 -14.11 -5.67
C LEU A 74 -4.32 -15.43 -5.68
N ASN A 75 -4.19 -16.11 -4.53
CA ASN A 75 -3.29 -17.27 -4.36
C ASN A 75 -1.88 -16.94 -4.88
N PHE A 76 -1.34 -15.81 -4.42
CA PHE A 76 -0.17 -15.19 -5.03
C PHE A 76 1.06 -16.10 -4.99
N GLU A 77 1.16 -17.03 -4.02
CA GLU A 77 2.23 -18.03 -3.95
C GLU A 77 2.33 -18.94 -5.18
N LYS A 78 1.25 -19.04 -5.98
CA LYS A 78 1.21 -19.84 -7.22
C LYS A 78 1.67 -19.04 -8.45
N LEU A 79 1.88 -17.73 -8.33
CA LEU A 79 2.25 -16.83 -9.43
C LEU A 79 3.79 -16.73 -9.56
N ALA A 80 4.41 -17.81 -10.04
CA ALA A 80 5.87 -17.92 -10.08
C ALA A 80 6.58 -16.91 -11.01
N ASP A 81 5.84 -16.32 -11.96
CA ASP A 81 6.30 -15.33 -12.93
C ASP A 81 6.18 -13.87 -12.45
N ARG A 82 5.62 -13.66 -11.25
CA ARG A 82 5.36 -12.34 -10.68
C ARG A 82 5.87 -12.22 -9.27
N LYS A 83 6.49 -11.07 -8.97
CA LYS A 83 6.87 -10.70 -7.59
C LYS A 83 5.89 -9.68 -7.03
N PHE A 84 5.74 -9.68 -5.72
CA PHE A 84 5.12 -8.58 -4.98
C PHE A 84 6.21 -7.90 -4.16
N TRP A 85 6.64 -6.71 -4.57
CA TRP A 85 7.64 -5.94 -3.85
C TRP A 85 7.01 -5.08 -2.77
N LEU A 86 7.51 -5.21 -1.56
CA LEU A 86 6.92 -4.68 -0.34
C LEU A 86 7.94 -3.76 0.34
N PHE A 87 7.83 -2.46 0.12
CA PHE A 87 8.77 -1.45 0.61
C PHE A 87 8.25 -0.81 1.89
N ASP A 88 9.05 -0.85 2.97
CA ASP A 88 8.73 -0.15 4.21
C ASP A 88 10.00 0.10 5.03
N THR A 89 9.98 1.08 5.92
CA THR A 89 11.03 1.24 6.95
C THR A 89 10.96 0.11 7.99
N PHE A 90 9.77 -0.48 8.14
CA PHE A 90 9.28 -1.38 9.18
C PHE A 90 9.45 -0.83 10.59
N ARG A 91 9.57 0.50 10.72
CA ARG A 91 9.79 1.21 11.99
C ARG A 91 9.11 2.59 12.01
N GLY A 92 8.02 2.73 11.27
CA GLY A 92 7.21 3.95 11.20
C GLY A 92 7.69 5.00 10.20
N ILE A 93 7.04 6.16 10.25
CA ILE A 93 7.20 7.24 9.31
C ILE A 93 8.54 7.97 9.56
N PRO A 94 9.41 8.14 8.56
CA PRO A 94 10.71 8.79 8.72
C PRO A 94 10.60 10.29 8.98
N GLU A 95 11.03 10.73 10.16
CA GLU A 95 10.90 12.13 10.62
C GLU A 95 11.69 13.14 9.78
N ASP A 96 12.74 12.72 9.10
CA ASP A 96 13.56 13.56 8.21
C ASP A 96 12.90 13.83 6.85
N GLN A 97 11.77 13.17 6.56
CA GLN A 97 11.01 13.34 5.32
C GLN A 97 9.67 14.04 5.50
N MET A 98 9.25 14.32 6.74
CA MET A 98 7.96 14.95 7.05
C MET A 98 7.96 16.44 6.69
N ALA A 99 6.93 16.92 5.99
CA ALA A 99 6.66 18.34 5.89
C ALA A 99 6.22 18.91 7.24
N ALA A 100 6.36 20.22 7.43
CA ALA A 100 5.98 20.89 8.68
C ALA A 100 4.49 20.70 9.01
N SER A 101 3.63 20.69 7.99
CA SER A 101 2.18 20.44 8.06
C SER A 101 1.84 19.02 8.54
N GLU A 102 2.71 18.04 8.27
CA GLU A 102 2.47 16.61 8.52
C GLU A 102 3.00 16.16 9.89
N ARG A 103 4.02 16.84 10.44
CA ARG A 103 4.76 16.38 11.63
C ARG A 103 3.87 16.03 12.81
N ALA A 104 2.89 16.87 13.14
CA ALA A 104 2.04 16.65 14.31
C ALA A 104 1.25 15.34 14.21
N HIS A 105 0.70 15.05 13.03
CA HIS A 105 -0.03 13.81 12.79
C HIS A 105 0.92 12.60 12.73
N ALA A 106 1.99 12.69 11.94
CA ALA A 106 2.89 11.59 11.69
C ALA A 106 3.69 11.16 12.94
N ILE A 107 4.11 12.11 13.79
CA ILE A 107 4.74 11.80 15.08
C ILE A 107 3.73 11.09 16.01
N GLY A 108 2.50 11.60 16.11
CA GLY A 108 1.45 10.95 16.91
C GLY A 108 1.14 9.53 16.43
N ALA A 109 1.16 9.30 15.11
CA ALA A 109 0.99 7.96 14.54
C ALA A 109 2.18 7.04 14.88
N ASN A 110 3.42 7.55 14.81
CA ASN A 110 4.61 6.80 15.24
C ASN A 110 4.57 6.42 16.72
N GLU A 111 4.03 7.27 17.59
CA GLU A 111 3.95 6.99 19.03
C GLU A 111 2.87 5.94 19.39
N THR A 112 1.84 5.81 18.57
CA THR A 112 0.63 5.05 18.91
C THR A 112 0.39 3.81 18.07
N SER A 113 0.83 3.84 16.80
CA SER A 113 0.36 2.91 15.77
C SER A 113 1.50 2.20 15.03
N TYR A 114 2.67 2.83 14.90
CA TYR A 114 3.82 2.27 14.20
C TYR A 114 4.95 1.89 15.17
N GLU A 115 5.44 0.66 15.03
CA GLU A 115 6.57 0.15 15.81
C GLU A 115 7.47 -0.70 14.90
N GLU A 116 8.62 -1.13 15.42
CA GLU A 116 9.46 -2.10 14.72
C GLU A 116 8.68 -3.41 14.47
N CYS A 117 8.37 -3.69 13.21
CA CYS A 117 7.53 -4.82 12.82
C CYS A 117 8.15 -5.74 11.75
N TYR A 118 9.42 -5.55 11.38
CA TYR A 118 10.04 -6.29 10.27
C TYR A 118 9.95 -7.81 10.45
N GLU A 119 10.31 -8.33 11.63
CA GLU A 119 10.24 -9.77 11.91
C GLU A 119 8.81 -10.31 11.86
N LEU A 120 7.83 -9.51 12.30
CA LEU A 120 6.42 -9.89 12.19
C LEU A 120 6.00 -9.95 10.72
N ALA A 121 6.36 -8.96 9.90
CA ALA A 121 6.11 -8.97 8.46
C ALA A 121 6.78 -10.17 7.78
N VAL A 122 8.04 -10.47 8.08
CA VAL A 122 8.75 -11.67 7.56
C VAL A 122 7.96 -12.95 7.85
N ARG A 123 7.45 -13.13 9.08
CA ARG A 123 6.62 -14.29 9.43
C ARG A 123 5.29 -14.30 8.67
N ASN A 124 4.63 -13.15 8.55
CA ASN A 124 3.36 -13.03 7.86
C ASN A 124 3.48 -13.40 6.38
N PHE A 125 4.58 -12.99 5.73
CA PHE A 125 4.84 -13.25 4.31
C PHE A 125 5.59 -14.55 4.02
N ALA A 126 6.04 -15.30 5.04
CA ALA A 126 6.71 -16.59 4.86
C ALA A 126 5.95 -17.60 3.95
N PRO A 127 4.60 -17.66 3.94
CA PRO A 127 3.86 -18.51 3.02
C PRO A 127 3.90 -18.06 1.54
N TYR A 128 4.36 -16.84 1.25
CA TYR A 128 4.35 -16.22 -0.07
C TYR A 128 5.79 -15.96 -0.55
N PRO A 129 6.48 -16.97 -1.10
CA PRO A 129 7.90 -16.87 -1.43
C PRO A 129 8.22 -15.81 -2.50
N ASN A 130 7.23 -15.41 -3.30
CA ASN A 130 7.34 -14.35 -4.29
C ASN A 130 6.96 -12.96 -3.78
N ALA A 131 6.51 -12.83 -2.52
CA ALA A 131 6.46 -11.55 -1.81
C ALA A 131 7.86 -11.20 -1.28
N LYS A 132 8.38 -10.04 -1.67
CA LYS A 132 9.75 -9.60 -1.40
C LYS A 132 9.73 -8.34 -0.55
N LEU A 133 10.02 -8.52 0.74
CA LEU A 133 10.16 -7.42 1.70
C LEU A 133 11.48 -6.69 1.44
N VAL A 134 11.40 -5.36 1.32
CA VAL A 134 12.55 -4.49 1.13
C VAL A 134 12.53 -3.43 2.22
N ARG A 135 13.45 -3.59 3.17
CA ARG A 135 13.55 -2.71 4.33
C ARG A 135 14.35 -1.46 3.99
N GLY A 136 13.76 -0.29 4.20
CA GLY A 136 14.43 1.01 4.06
C GLY A 136 13.45 2.13 3.73
N LYS A 137 13.93 3.38 3.82
CA LYS A 137 13.13 4.55 3.43
C LYS A 137 12.98 4.58 1.90
N VAL A 138 11.80 4.94 1.43
CA VAL A 138 11.62 5.34 0.03
C VAL A 138 12.19 6.75 -0.16
N PRO A 139 12.90 7.05 -1.26
CA PRO A 139 13.22 6.17 -2.39
C PRO A 139 14.56 5.41 -2.25
N GLU A 140 15.31 5.60 -1.16
CA GLU A 140 16.63 5.00 -0.96
C GLU A 140 16.61 3.46 -1.10
N SER A 141 15.55 2.80 -0.64
CA SER A 141 15.34 1.36 -0.71
C SER A 141 15.18 0.81 -2.13
N PHE A 142 14.90 1.67 -3.12
CA PHE A 142 14.77 1.26 -4.52
C PHE A 142 16.11 0.92 -5.17
N ALA A 143 17.23 1.40 -4.64
CA ALA A 143 18.55 1.25 -5.27
C ALA A 143 18.99 -0.22 -5.44
N ASN A 144 18.43 -1.13 -4.64
CA ASN A 144 18.84 -2.54 -4.59
C ASN A 144 17.84 -3.50 -5.26
N VAL A 145 16.87 -2.98 -6.00
CA VAL A 145 15.85 -3.80 -6.66
C VAL A 145 15.85 -3.55 -8.16
N ASP A 146 15.73 -4.65 -8.91
CA ASP A 146 15.59 -4.59 -10.36
C ASP A 146 14.11 -4.82 -10.73
N ILE A 147 13.35 -3.73 -10.76
CA ILE A 147 11.92 -3.73 -11.13
C ILE A 147 11.78 -3.04 -12.49
N GLN A 148 11.30 -3.80 -13.46
CA GLN A 148 11.21 -3.37 -14.85
C GLN A 148 9.80 -2.98 -15.28
N ARG A 149 8.80 -3.78 -14.87
CA ARG A 149 7.38 -3.55 -15.21
C ARG A 149 6.52 -3.73 -13.97
N VAL A 150 5.61 -2.80 -13.74
CA VAL A 150 4.68 -2.80 -12.61
C VAL A 150 3.26 -2.81 -13.14
N ALA A 151 2.50 -3.81 -12.75
CA ALA A 151 1.10 -3.98 -13.11
C ALA A 151 0.14 -3.44 -12.05
N TYR A 152 0.59 -3.32 -10.80
CA TYR A 152 -0.18 -2.84 -9.66
C TYR A 152 0.72 -2.06 -8.72
N LEU A 153 0.29 -0.88 -8.29
CA LEU A 153 0.99 -0.07 -7.31
C LEU A 153 0.03 0.39 -6.21
N SER A 154 0.39 0.10 -4.96
CA SER A 154 -0.25 0.63 -3.76
C SER A 154 0.68 1.61 -3.05
N ILE A 155 0.17 2.78 -2.68
CA ILE A 155 0.90 3.86 -2.00
C ILE A 155 0.21 4.17 -0.67
N ASP A 156 0.91 3.97 0.45
CA ASP A 156 0.40 4.12 1.82
C ASP A 156 1.54 4.52 2.79
N MET A 157 2.21 5.65 2.55
CA MET A 157 3.36 6.09 3.37
C MET A 157 3.03 7.26 4.30
N ASN A 158 1.79 7.75 4.25
CA ASN A 158 1.21 8.72 5.21
C ASN A 158 1.91 10.10 5.23
N ILE A 159 2.85 10.36 4.31
CA ILE A 159 3.53 11.66 4.11
C ILE A 159 3.88 11.87 2.62
N ALA A 160 3.84 13.12 2.17
CA ALA A 160 3.87 13.47 0.75
C ALA A 160 5.17 13.12 0.05
N LYS A 161 6.31 13.39 0.69
CA LYS A 161 7.64 13.21 0.06
C LYS A 161 7.86 11.80 -0.49
N PRO A 162 7.82 10.73 0.33
CA PRO A 162 8.08 9.38 -0.17
C PRO A 162 7.00 8.90 -1.14
N GLU A 163 5.74 9.35 -1.02
CA GLU A 163 4.68 8.99 -1.97
C GLU A 163 4.92 9.56 -3.36
N VAL A 164 5.31 10.83 -3.45
CA VAL A 164 5.71 11.44 -4.73
C VAL A 164 6.99 10.81 -5.27
N ASP A 165 7.99 10.54 -4.41
CA ASP A 165 9.23 9.88 -4.84
C ASP A 165 8.97 8.47 -5.40
N ALA A 166 8.04 7.71 -4.80
CA ALA A 166 7.59 6.43 -5.34
C ALA A 166 6.89 6.59 -6.69
N MET A 167 5.99 7.57 -6.82
CA MET A 167 5.32 7.85 -8.08
C MET A 167 6.30 8.22 -9.18
N GLU A 168 7.28 9.08 -8.90
CA GLU A 168 8.33 9.45 -9.87
C GLU A 168 9.17 8.23 -10.29
N PHE A 169 9.55 7.36 -9.33
CA PHE A 169 10.34 6.17 -9.64
C PHE A 169 9.57 5.13 -10.48
N PHE A 170 8.30 4.90 -10.16
CA PHE A 170 7.50 3.86 -10.80
C PHE A 170 6.72 4.33 -12.03
N TRP A 171 6.60 5.64 -12.30
CA TRP A 171 5.75 6.15 -13.38
C TRP A 171 6.03 5.53 -14.75
N ASP A 172 7.30 5.40 -15.11
CA ASP A 172 7.75 4.85 -16.39
C ASP A 172 7.81 3.31 -16.38
N LYS A 173 7.70 2.70 -15.20
CA LYS A 173 7.66 1.24 -15.00
C LYS A 173 6.23 0.70 -14.99
N LEU A 174 5.25 1.56 -14.66
CA LEU A 174 3.83 1.22 -14.72
C LEU A 174 3.42 0.91 -16.15
N VAL A 175 2.92 -0.30 -16.38
CA VAL A 175 2.37 -0.70 -17.68
C VAL A 175 1.03 -0.01 -17.93
N LYS A 176 0.70 0.22 -19.20
CA LYS A 176 -0.60 0.76 -19.59
C LYS A 176 -1.73 -0.08 -19.01
N GLY A 177 -2.72 0.58 -18.40
CA GLY A 177 -3.83 -0.05 -17.70
C GLY A 177 -3.56 -0.38 -16.23
N ALA A 178 -2.31 -0.24 -15.74
CA ALA A 178 -1.98 -0.54 -14.35
C ALA A 178 -2.75 0.38 -13.38
N PRO A 179 -3.51 -0.18 -12.43
CA PRO A 179 -4.09 0.61 -11.35
C PRO A 179 -3.03 1.01 -10.32
N VAL A 180 -3.13 2.27 -9.89
CA VAL A 180 -2.43 2.84 -8.75
C VAL A 180 -3.47 3.23 -7.71
N VAL A 181 -3.33 2.70 -6.50
CA VAL A 181 -4.20 3.04 -5.35
C VAL A 181 -3.39 3.84 -4.35
N PHE A 182 -3.93 4.99 -3.95
CA PHE A 182 -3.36 5.86 -2.91
C PHE A 182 -4.23 5.74 -1.67
N ASP A 183 -3.70 5.20 -0.58
CA ASP A 183 -4.56 4.76 0.50
C ASP A 183 -5.17 5.93 1.31
N ASP A 184 -4.41 7.02 1.47
CA ASP A 184 -4.82 8.15 2.30
C ASP A 184 -5.29 9.42 1.55
N TYR A 185 -5.36 9.35 0.22
CA TYR A 185 -5.50 10.52 -0.67
C TYR A 185 -6.65 11.50 -0.36
N GLY A 186 -7.76 11.01 0.19
CA GLY A 186 -8.99 11.75 0.45
C GLY A 186 -9.23 12.10 1.93
N TRP A 187 -8.29 11.82 2.84
CA TRP A 187 -8.48 12.16 4.26
C TRP A 187 -8.14 13.61 4.57
N ALA A 188 -8.81 14.16 5.58
CA ALA A 188 -8.64 15.55 5.99
C ALA A 188 -7.22 15.90 6.47
N HIS A 189 -6.47 14.92 7.00
CA HIS A 189 -5.09 15.13 7.47
C HIS A 189 -4.05 15.00 6.35
N SER A 190 -4.45 14.55 5.16
CA SER A 190 -3.57 14.24 4.03
C SER A 190 -3.51 15.38 3.01
N GLY A 191 -3.74 16.63 3.42
CA GLY A 191 -3.75 17.78 2.52
C GLY A 191 -2.46 17.96 1.73
N GLU A 192 -1.31 17.81 2.41
CA GLU A 192 0.02 17.88 1.77
C GLU A 192 0.21 16.75 0.75
N GLN A 193 -0.11 15.51 1.12
CA GLN A 193 -0.08 14.35 0.22
C GLN A 193 -0.99 14.55 -0.99
N HIS A 194 -2.23 14.97 -0.75
CA HIS A 194 -3.23 15.22 -1.78
C HIS A 194 -2.75 16.24 -2.81
N ASP A 195 -2.24 17.39 -2.34
CA ASP A 195 -1.78 18.46 -3.21
C ASP A 195 -0.54 18.05 -4.01
N ALA A 196 0.40 17.36 -3.36
CA ALA A 196 1.63 16.88 -3.98
C ALA A 196 1.36 15.81 -5.05
N LEU A 197 0.51 14.82 -4.76
CA LEU A 197 0.09 13.80 -5.72
C LEU A 197 -0.71 14.38 -6.89
N ASN A 198 -1.55 15.40 -6.65
CA ASN A 198 -2.21 16.12 -7.73
C ASN A 198 -1.26 16.94 -8.58
N ALA A 199 -0.23 17.55 -7.99
CA ALA A 199 0.81 18.25 -8.75
C ALA A 199 1.57 17.27 -9.66
N PHE A 200 1.94 16.09 -9.13
CA PHE A 200 2.50 15.00 -9.92
C PHE A 200 1.55 14.58 -11.06
N ALA A 201 0.28 14.26 -10.75
CA ALA A 201 -0.68 13.82 -11.76
C ALA A 201 -0.87 14.85 -12.87
N ARG A 202 -0.96 16.14 -12.52
CA ARG A 202 -1.04 17.25 -13.49
C ARG A 202 0.21 17.34 -14.38
N SER A 203 1.42 17.14 -13.83
CA SER A 203 2.66 17.16 -14.61
C SER A 203 2.73 16.02 -15.64
N ARG A 204 1.98 14.93 -15.40
CA ARG A 204 1.83 13.78 -16.30
C ARG A 204 0.57 13.83 -17.18
N GLY A 205 -0.24 14.89 -17.10
CA GLY A 205 -1.46 15.04 -17.89
C GLY A 205 -2.59 14.07 -17.50
N VAL A 206 -2.56 13.55 -16.28
CA VAL A 206 -3.57 12.59 -15.75
C VAL A 206 -4.27 13.16 -14.52
N LYS A 207 -5.26 12.43 -14.01
CA LYS A 207 -6.02 12.78 -12.80
C LYS A 207 -6.13 11.57 -11.88
N ILE A 208 -6.24 11.85 -10.59
CA ILE A 208 -6.53 10.86 -9.55
C ILE A 208 -8.00 11.02 -9.17
N ALA A 209 -8.75 9.93 -9.20
CA ALA A 209 -10.14 9.90 -8.75
C ALA A 209 -10.21 9.68 -7.24
N THR A 210 -10.87 10.57 -6.50
CA THR A 210 -11.16 10.35 -5.08
C THR A 210 -12.28 9.32 -4.93
N LEU A 211 -12.07 8.33 -4.06
CA LEU A 211 -13.05 7.30 -3.74
C LEU A 211 -13.75 7.61 -2.40
N PRO A 212 -15.00 7.16 -2.20
CA PRO A 212 -15.70 7.28 -0.91
C PRO A 212 -14.99 6.60 0.27
N THR A 213 -14.01 5.74 0.00
CA THR A 213 -13.18 5.06 1.01
C THR A 213 -12.08 5.93 1.61
N GLY A 214 -11.93 7.17 1.13
CA GLY A 214 -10.77 8.02 1.43
C GLY A 214 -9.56 7.72 0.54
N GLN A 215 -9.62 6.70 -0.30
CA GLN A 215 -8.52 6.35 -1.20
C GLN A 215 -8.57 7.17 -2.50
N GLY A 216 -7.45 7.22 -3.21
CA GLY A 216 -7.31 7.73 -4.57
C GLY A 216 -7.10 6.59 -5.54
N LEU A 217 -7.63 6.72 -6.75
CA LEU A 217 -7.43 5.75 -7.84
C LEU A 217 -6.93 6.44 -9.10
N LEU A 218 -5.88 5.89 -9.68
CA LEU A 218 -5.37 6.28 -10.99
C LEU A 218 -5.20 5.02 -11.85
N ILE A 219 -5.56 5.09 -13.12
CA ILE A 219 -5.24 4.06 -14.10
C ILE A 219 -4.21 4.64 -15.06
N LYS A 220 -3.04 3.98 -15.20
CA LYS A 220 -1.99 4.40 -16.13
C LYS A 220 -2.55 4.39 -17.58
N PRO A 221 -2.50 5.50 -18.34
CA PRO A 221 -3.06 5.59 -19.69
C PRO A 221 -2.32 4.77 -20.75
#